data_AF-A0A8C9N6N0-F1
#
_entry.id   AF-A0A8C9N6N0-F1
#
_cell.length_a   1.000
_cell.length_b   1.000
_cell.length_c   1.000
_cell.angle_alpha   90.00
_cell.angle_beta   90.00
_cell.angle_gamma   90.00
#
_symmetry.space_group_name_H-M   'P 1'
#
loop_
_entity.id
_entity.type
_entity.pdbx_description
1 polymer ?
#
loop_
_entity_poly.entity_id
_entity_poly.type
_entity_poly.pdbx_seq_one_letter_code
_entity_poly.pdbx_strand_id
1 'polypeptide(L)'
;AFNLQVATPGGKPIDFVDVNEGNTRWIQDFRMKSYASPAKLESIDEPICAVGQGVAALCCATNEDKSWVFQGYSLTGPSVYELVRQPNFASLSIIVEDFVKDSGATFSASSPDAVHVVLDRHLVTGQNENSTLPAVQNLLILCNVR
;
A
#
# COMPACT_ATOMS: atom_id res chain seq x y z
N ALA A 1 -7.83 18.25 -8.64
CA ALA A 1 -7.22 17.25 -9.53
C ALA A 1 -6.27 16.41 -8.68
N PHE A 2 -6.28 15.08 -8.83
CA PHE A 2 -5.33 14.20 -8.13
C PHE A 2 -4.20 13.83 -9.09
N ASN A 3 -2.97 13.74 -8.56
CA ASN A 3 -1.83 13.25 -9.32
C ASN A 3 -1.81 11.71 -9.21
N LEU A 4 -1.64 11.03 -10.34
CA LEU A 4 -1.39 9.60 -10.38
C LEU A 4 0.12 9.39 -10.56
N GLN A 5 0.71 8.43 -9.86
CA GLN A 5 2.10 8.04 -10.06
C GLN A 5 2.27 6.55 -9.75
N VAL A 6 3.06 5.85 -10.56
CA VAL A 6 3.45 4.46 -10.26
C VAL A 6 4.60 4.47 -9.26
N ALA A 7 4.60 3.55 -8.30
CA ALA A 7 5.74 3.29 -7.42
C ALA A 7 6.27 1.88 -7.65
N THR A 8 7.60 1.72 -7.63
CA THR A 8 8.27 0.41 -7.74
C THR A 8 9.36 0.29 -6.67
N PRO A 9 9.75 -0.93 -6.29
CA PRO A 9 10.85 -1.13 -5.34
C PRO A 9 12.13 -0.45 -5.84
N GLY A 10 12.64 0.51 -5.07
CA GLY A 10 13.81 1.31 -5.44
C GLY A 10 13.60 2.20 -6.68
N GLY A 11 12.36 2.50 -7.08
CA GLY A 11 12.07 3.36 -8.25
C GLY A 11 12.55 2.76 -9.58
N LYS A 12 12.74 1.44 -9.62
CA LYS A 12 13.21 0.73 -10.80
C LYS A 12 12.22 0.86 -11.97
N PRO A 13 12.70 0.89 -13.22
CA PRO A 13 11.83 0.88 -14.40
C PRO A 13 10.82 -0.27 -14.37
N ILE A 14 9.63 -0.03 -14.92
CA ILE A 14 8.59 -1.05 -15.01
C ILE A 14 8.98 -2.07 -16.07
N ASP A 15 9.11 -3.33 -15.64
CA ASP A 15 9.24 -4.49 -16.51
C ASP A 15 7.87 -5.01 -16.91
N PHE A 16 7.62 -5.06 -18.22
CA PHE A 16 6.39 -5.61 -18.79
C PHE A 16 6.65 -7.05 -19.24
N VAL A 17 5.80 -7.97 -18.81
CA VAL A 17 5.82 -9.36 -19.27
C VAL A 17 4.91 -9.54 -20.49
N ASP A 18 5.15 -10.59 -21.30
CA ASP A 18 4.34 -10.95 -22.47
C ASP A 18 4.16 -9.84 -23.53
N VAL A 19 5.23 -9.10 -23.79
CA VAL A 19 5.27 -8.06 -24.83
C VAL A 19 5.23 -8.69 -26.23
N ASN A 20 4.26 -8.27 -27.04
CA ASN A 20 4.07 -8.72 -28.42
C ASN A 20 3.66 -7.55 -29.33
N GLU A 21 3.54 -7.80 -30.64
CA GLU A 21 3.19 -6.75 -31.62
C GLU A 21 1.85 -6.07 -31.32
N GLY A 22 0.89 -6.80 -30.74
CA GLY A 22 -0.44 -6.28 -30.40
C GLY A 22 -0.47 -5.29 -29.24
N ASN A 23 0.47 -5.38 -28.28
CA ASN A 23 0.51 -4.52 -27.10
C ASN A 23 1.70 -3.52 -27.08
N THR A 24 2.67 -3.67 -27.99
CA THR A 24 3.89 -2.83 -28.05
C THR A 24 3.56 -1.33 -28.10
N ARG A 25 2.58 -0.93 -28.92
CA ARG A 25 2.18 0.48 -29.04
C ARG A 25 1.63 1.04 -27.73
N TRP A 26 0.76 0.30 -27.06
CA TRP A 26 0.20 0.73 -25.79
C TRP A 26 1.28 0.88 -24.71
N ILE A 27 2.24 -0.05 -24.65
CA ILE A 27 3.36 0.02 -23.69
C ILE A 27 4.23 1.26 -23.96
N GLN A 28 4.52 1.56 -25.22
CA GLN A 28 5.23 2.78 -25.61
C GLN A 28 4.46 4.04 -25.20
N ASP A 29 3.15 4.08 -25.49
CA ASP A 29 2.28 5.20 -25.13
C ASP A 29 2.18 5.41 -23.62
N PHE A 30 2.12 4.31 -22.84
CA PHE A 30 2.13 4.35 -21.38
C PHE A 30 3.44 4.91 -20.84
N ARG A 31 4.59 4.44 -21.35
CA ARG A 31 5.93 4.90 -20.93
C ARG A 31 6.16 6.39 -21.13
N MET A 32 5.48 7.01 -22.10
CA MET A 32 5.56 8.46 -22.34
C MET A 32 4.77 9.30 -21.32
N LYS A 33 3.94 8.69 -20.48
CA LYS A 33 3.15 9.41 -19.48
C LYS A 33 4.03 9.79 -18.28
N SER A 34 3.86 11.00 -17.77
CA SER A 34 4.61 11.47 -16.58
C SER A 34 4.43 10.55 -15.37
N TYR A 35 3.24 9.99 -15.19
CA TYR A 35 2.91 9.07 -14.11
C TYR A 35 3.52 7.66 -14.25
N ALA A 36 4.06 7.31 -15.43
CA ALA A 36 4.71 6.03 -15.66
C ALA A 36 6.17 6.02 -15.17
N SER A 37 6.73 7.19 -14.82
CA SER A 37 8.05 7.28 -14.17
C SER A 37 7.92 6.85 -12.71
N PRO A 38 8.54 5.72 -12.31
CA PRO A 38 8.31 5.16 -10.99
C PRO A 38 8.92 6.00 -9.88
N ALA A 39 8.14 6.28 -8.84
CA ALA A 39 8.67 6.80 -7.59
C ALA A 39 9.22 5.67 -6.71
N LYS A 40 10.18 6.02 -5.86
CA LYS A 40 10.59 5.25 -4.69
C LYS A 40 9.61 5.56 -3.56
N LEU A 41 9.01 4.56 -2.94
CA LEU A 41 8.15 4.82 -1.77
C LEU A 41 8.99 5.39 -0.60
N GLU A 42 10.27 5.01 -0.49
CA GLU A 42 11.17 5.55 0.53
C GLU A 42 11.53 7.05 0.35
N SER A 43 11.29 7.64 -0.82
CA SER A 43 11.57 9.06 -1.08
C SER A 43 10.32 9.95 -0.98
N ILE A 44 9.18 9.37 -0.62
CA ILE A 44 7.91 10.09 -0.48
C ILE A 44 7.85 10.58 0.96
N ASP A 45 8.18 11.86 1.15
CA ASP A 45 7.96 12.55 2.42
C ASP A 45 6.46 12.85 2.64
N GLU A 46 5.63 12.68 1.61
CA GLU A 46 4.19 12.93 1.67
C GLU A 46 3.44 11.93 2.55
N PRO A 47 2.31 12.35 3.16
CA PRO A 47 1.45 11.43 3.89
C PRO A 47 0.95 10.27 3.00
N ILE A 48 1.05 9.06 3.51
CA ILE A 48 0.59 7.82 2.85
C ILE A 48 -0.72 7.40 3.49
N CYS A 49 -1.72 7.06 2.67
CA CYS A 49 -2.97 6.48 3.13
C CYS A 49 -3.30 5.20 2.36
N ALA A 50 -3.47 4.09 3.07
CA ALA A 50 -3.86 2.81 2.49
C ALA A 50 -5.01 2.18 3.29
N VAL A 51 -6.02 1.62 2.62
CA VAL A 51 -7.21 1.07 3.29
C VAL A 51 -7.53 -0.30 2.72
N GLY A 52 -7.94 -1.23 3.59
CA GLY A 52 -8.32 -2.58 3.19
C GLY A 52 -7.19 -3.29 2.45
N GLN A 53 -7.53 -3.99 1.37
CA GLN A 53 -6.54 -4.74 0.56
C GLN A 53 -5.43 -3.84 0.00
N GLY A 54 -5.66 -2.53 -0.13
CA GLY A 54 -4.64 -1.57 -0.55
C GLY A 54 -3.43 -1.51 0.38
N VAL A 55 -3.57 -1.89 1.65
CA VAL A 55 -2.45 -1.96 2.60
C VAL A 55 -1.39 -2.99 2.15
N ALA A 56 -1.78 -4.04 1.42
CA ALA A 56 -0.84 -5.02 0.88
C ALA A 56 0.22 -4.40 -0.05
N ALA A 57 -0.09 -3.27 -0.69
CA ALA A 57 0.85 -2.55 -1.54
C ALA A 57 2.08 -2.04 -0.76
N LEU A 58 1.96 -1.82 0.55
CA LEU A 58 3.08 -1.38 1.39
C LEU A 58 4.15 -2.47 1.56
N CYS A 59 3.81 -3.74 1.35
CA CYS A 59 4.71 -4.87 1.62
C CYS A 59 5.92 -4.91 0.69
N CYS A 60 5.87 -4.26 -0.48
CA CYS A 60 6.99 -4.20 -1.42
C CYS A 60 7.98 -3.05 -1.13
N ALA A 61 7.66 -2.18 -0.18
CA ALA A 61 8.45 -0.99 0.15
C ALA A 61 9.69 -1.38 0.96
N THR A 62 10.81 -1.61 0.29
CA THR A 62 12.05 -2.11 0.90
C THR A 62 13.19 -1.13 0.66
N ASN A 63 14.02 -0.96 1.69
CA ASN A 63 15.28 -0.22 1.62
C ASN A 63 16.31 -1.00 0.77
N GLU A 64 17.44 -0.36 0.46
CA GLU A 64 18.52 -0.98 -0.32
C GLU A 64 19.12 -2.22 0.37
N ASP A 65 19.11 -2.25 1.71
CA ASP A 65 19.53 -3.39 2.53
C ASP A 65 18.46 -4.49 2.67
N LYS A 66 17.33 -4.35 1.97
CA LYS A 66 16.13 -5.21 2.00
C LYS A 66 15.32 -5.15 3.29
N SER A 67 15.67 -4.28 4.24
CA SER A 67 14.78 -4.02 5.38
C SER A 67 13.48 -3.37 4.89
N TRP A 68 12.37 -3.68 5.56
CA TRP A 68 11.08 -3.09 5.22
C TRP A 68 11.03 -1.63 5.71
N VAL A 69 10.56 -0.72 4.85
CA VAL A 69 10.53 0.74 5.13
C VAL A 69 9.69 1.06 6.37
N PHE A 70 8.66 0.26 6.65
CA PHE A 70 7.76 0.46 7.78
C PHE A 70 8.12 -0.40 9.01
N GLN A 71 9.35 -0.92 9.10
CA GLN A 71 9.81 -1.57 10.32
C GLN A 71 9.67 -0.63 11.53
N GLY A 72 9.13 -1.15 12.64
CA GLY A 72 8.83 -0.38 13.85
C GLY A 72 7.63 0.58 13.74
N TYR A 73 6.89 0.60 12.62
CA TYR A 73 5.62 1.33 12.53
C TYR A 73 4.48 0.57 13.21
N SER A 74 3.43 1.31 13.58
CA SER A 74 2.13 0.76 13.89
C SER A 74 1.19 0.95 12.70
N LEU A 75 0.50 -0.11 12.28
CA LEU A 75 -0.48 -0.05 11.21
C LEU A 75 -1.61 -1.07 11.39
N THR A 76 -2.62 -0.93 10.55
CA THR A 76 -3.74 -1.87 10.41
C THR A 76 -3.98 -2.21 8.94
N GLY A 77 -4.90 -3.13 8.68
CA GLY A 77 -5.28 -3.65 7.37
C GLY A 77 -6.28 -4.79 7.57
N PRO A 78 -6.68 -5.51 6.50
CA PRO A 78 -7.59 -6.64 6.62
C PRO A 78 -7.02 -7.66 7.60
N SER A 79 -7.75 -7.88 8.69
CA SER A 79 -7.35 -8.85 9.69
C SER A 79 -7.46 -10.27 9.15
N VAL A 80 -6.74 -11.22 9.74
CA VAL A 80 -6.90 -12.65 9.41
C VAL A 80 -8.37 -13.08 9.56
N TYR A 81 -9.06 -12.58 10.59
CA TYR A 81 -10.49 -12.84 10.80
C TYR A 81 -11.39 -12.34 9.67
N GLU A 82 -11.01 -11.25 9.00
CA GLU A 82 -11.73 -10.77 7.82
C GLU A 82 -11.39 -11.62 6.59
N LEU A 83 -10.11 -11.92 6.40
CA LEU A 83 -9.60 -12.66 5.24
C LEU A 83 -10.11 -14.10 5.19
N VAL A 84 -10.20 -14.81 6.33
CA VAL A 84 -10.69 -16.21 6.37
C VAL A 84 -12.14 -16.38 5.89
N ARG A 85 -12.91 -15.30 5.84
CA ARG A 85 -14.29 -15.30 5.32
C ARG A 85 -14.33 -15.30 3.80
N GLN A 86 -13.21 -15.02 3.14
CA GLN A 86 -13.11 -15.02 1.69
C GLN A 86 -12.90 -16.45 1.16
N PRO A 87 -13.57 -16.84 0.06
CA PRO A 87 -13.47 -18.20 -0.48
C PRO A 87 -12.05 -18.55 -0.99
N ASN A 88 -11.24 -17.54 -1.29
CA ASN A 88 -9.88 -17.67 -1.80
C ASN A 88 -8.81 -17.52 -0.71
N PHE A 89 -9.17 -17.51 0.58
CA PHE A 89 -8.22 -17.31 1.69
C PHE A 89 -6.99 -18.22 1.59
N ALA A 90 -7.19 -19.51 1.33
CA ALA A 90 -6.12 -20.50 1.23
C ALA A 90 -5.16 -20.28 0.04
N SER A 91 -5.52 -19.41 -0.90
CA SER A 91 -4.74 -19.08 -2.10
C SER A 91 -4.12 -17.68 -2.06
N LEU A 92 -4.26 -16.96 -0.93
CA LEU A 92 -3.66 -15.64 -0.77
C LEU A 92 -2.12 -15.76 -0.76
N SER A 93 -1.46 -15.00 -1.64
CA SER A 93 0.01 -14.94 -1.69
C SER A 93 0.62 -14.24 -0.47
N ILE A 94 -0.17 -13.43 0.23
CA ILE A 94 0.26 -12.67 1.40
C ILE A 94 -0.90 -12.46 2.37
N ILE A 95 -0.61 -12.60 3.66
CA ILE A 95 -1.47 -12.17 4.75
C ILE A 95 -0.81 -10.96 5.38
N VAL A 96 -1.39 -9.77 5.17
CA VAL A 96 -0.78 -8.49 5.58
C VAL A 96 -0.53 -8.46 7.09
N GLU A 97 -1.47 -8.93 7.89
CA GLU A 97 -1.33 -8.99 9.34
C GLU A 97 -0.09 -9.77 9.77
N ASP A 98 0.16 -10.94 9.17
CA ASP A 98 1.31 -11.78 9.50
C ASP A 98 2.60 -11.14 8.98
N PHE A 99 2.60 -10.66 7.73
CA PHE A 99 3.76 -9.98 7.14
C PHE A 99 4.22 -8.78 7.98
N VAL A 100 3.28 -7.97 8.48
CA VAL A 100 3.58 -6.79 9.32
C VAL A 100 4.27 -7.21 10.62
N LYS A 101 3.75 -8.24 11.28
CA LYS A 101 4.34 -8.76 12.53
C LYS A 101 5.72 -9.36 12.28
N ASP A 102 5.84 -10.19 11.24
CA ASP A 102 7.10 -10.86 10.86
C ASP A 102 8.18 -9.86 10.43
N SER A 103 7.79 -8.73 9.84
CA SER A 103 8.70 -7.67 9.40
C SER A 103 9.12 -6.70 10.53
N GLY A 104 8.68 -6.95 11.77
CA GLY A 104 9.07 -6.16 12.94
C GLY A 104 8.27 -4.86 13.12
N ALA A 105 7.05 -4.81 12.63
CA ALA A 105 6.09 -3.74 12.89
C ALA A 105 4.95 -4.21 13.79
N THR A 106 4.16 -3.27 14.30
CA THR A 106 3.03 -3.55 15.18
C THR A 106 1.73 -3.52 14.37
N PHE A 107 1.03 -4.65 14.32
CA PHE A 107 -0.29 -4.73 13.72
C PHE A 107 -1.37 -4.66 14.81
N SER A 108 -2.43 -3.89 14.58
CA SER A 108 -3.63 -3.89 15.42
C SER A 108 -4.89 -4.01 14.57
N ALA A 109 -5.89 -4.74 15.09
CA ALA A 109 -7.18 -4.91 14.45
C ALA A 109 -8.33 -4.79 15.46
N SER A 110 -9.46 -4.29 14.99
CA SER A 110 -10.76 -4.39 15.67
C SER A 110 -11.51 -5.65 15.23
N SER A 111 -12.71 -5.83 15.79
CA SER A 111 -13.68 -6.79 15.25
C SER A 111 -13.85 -6.63 13.73
N PRO A 112 -14.06 -7.74 12.99
CA PRO A 112 -14.34 -7.68 11.55
C PRO A 112 -15.46 -6.70 11.22
N ASP A 113 -15.32 -6.00 10.09
CA ASP A 113 -16.26 -4.99 9.59
C ASP A 113 -16.40 -3.73 10.47
N ALA A 114 -15.82 -3.70 11.67
CA ALA A 114 -15.80 -2.48 12.47
C ALA A 114 -14.81 -1.47 11.89
N VAL A 115 -15.06 -0.19 12.16
CA VAL A 115 -14.15 0.89 11.78
C VAL A 115 -12.89 0.82 12.64
N HIS A 116 -11.73 0.75 12.01
CA HIS A 116 -10.43 0.83 12.69
C HIS A 116 -9.39 1.48 11.80
N VAL A 117 -8.76 2.53 12.33
CA VAL A 117 -7.77 3.35 11.63
C VAL A 117 -6.57 3.50 12.55
N VAL A 118 -5.38 3.30 12.00
CA VAL A 118 -4.12 3.56 12.69
C VAL A 118 -3.40 4.67 11.96
N LEU A 119 -3.03 5.71 12.70
CA LEU A 119 -2.18 6.80 12.25
C LEU A 119 -0.85 6.71 13.01
N ASP A 120 0.26 6.56 12.28
CA ASP A 120 1.62 6.59 12.81
C ASP A 120 2.49 7.47 11.91
N ARG A 121 2.99 8.59 12.46
CA ARG A 121 3.79 9.61 11.73
C ARG A 121 3.06 10.09 10.47
N HIS A 122 3.54 9.71 9.30
CA HIS A 122 2.97 10.07 8.00
C HIS A 122 2.15 8.94 7.36
N LEU A 123 2.00 7.80 8.04
CA LEU A 123 1.26 6.63 7.54
C LEU A 123 -0.12 6.56 8.20
N VAL A 124 -1.16 6.64 7.37
CA VAL A 124 -2.55 6.32 7.74
C VAL A 124 -2.92 4.99 7.14
N THR A 125 -3.41 4.07 7.97
CA THR A 125 -3.95 2.80 7.51
C THR A 125 -5.35 2.56 8.02
N GLY A 126 -6.22 1.99 7.19
CA GLY A 126 -7.58 1.60 7.57
C GLY A 126 -7.79 0.10 7.37
N GLN A 127 -8.44 -0.55 8.34
CA GLN A 127 -8.61 -2.00 8.36
C GLN A 127 -9.43 -2.52 7.16
N ASN A 128 -10.56 -1.86 6.88
CA ASN A 128 -11.55 -2.31 5.90
C ASN A 128 -12.27 -1.13 5.23
N GLU A 129 -13.23 -1.42 4.35
CA GLU A 129 -13.98 -0.41 3.59
C GLU A 129 -14.71 0.60 4.50
N ASN A 130 -15.24 0.15 5.64
CA ASN A 130 -15.90 1.02 6.62
C ASN A 130 -14.93 2.04 7.24
N SER A 131 -13.63 1.74 7.20
CA SER A 131 -12.57 2.61 7.71
C SER A 131 -12.12 3.68 6.71
N THR A 132 -12.66 3.68 5.47
CA THR A 132 -12.24 4.59 4.40
C THR A 132 -12.43 6.07 4.77
N LEU A 133 -13.63 6.45 5.21
CA LEU A 133 -13.93 7.84 5.54
C LEU A 133 -13.00 8.39 6.64
N PRO A 134 -12.87 7.74 7.81
CA PRO A 134 -11.97 8.24 8.86
C PRO A 134 -10.49 8.20 8.45
N ALA A 135 -10.06 7.23 7.64
CA ALA A 135 -8.68 7.21 7.12
C ALA A 135 -8.41 8.43 6.22
N VAL A 136 -9.31 8.72 5.28
CA VAL A 136 -9.18 9.90 4.40
C VAL A 136 -9.24 11.21 5.19
N GLN A 137 -10.08 11.30 6.22
CA GLN A 137 -10.11 12.47 7.09
C GLN A 137 -8.77 12.70 7.81
N ASN A 138 -8.15 11.65 8.34
CA ASN A 138 -6.82 11.74 8.95
C ASN A 138 -5.75 12.17 7.94
N LEU A 139 -5.80 11.63 6.72
CA LEU A 139 -4.91 12.04 5.63
C LEU A 139 -5.03 13.54 5.33
N LEU A 140 -6.27 14.04 5.18
CA LEU A 140 -6.50 15.47 4.91
C LEU A 140 -5.95 16.36 6.02
N ILE A 141 -6.10 15.94 7.28
CA ILE A 141 -5.52 16.65 8.42
C ILE A 141 -3.99 16.70 8.30
N LEU A 142 -3.32 15.56 8.03
CA LEU A 142 -1.87 15.52 7.85
C LEU A 142 -1.39 16.43 6.72
N CYS A 143 -2.13 16.49 5.61
CA CYS A 143 -1.79 17.35 4.47
C CYS A 143 -1.96 18.84 4.79
N ASN A 144 -2.89 19.21 5.67
CA ASN A 144 -3.20 20.59 6.02
C ASN A 144 -2.34 21.16 7.16
N VAL A 145 -1.57 20.32 7.86
CA VAL A 145 -0.66 20.75 8.95
C VAL A 145 0.72 21.14 8.41
N ARG A 146 0.91 21.14 7.07
CA ARG A 146 2.13 21.60 6.39
C ARG A 146 2.08 23.07 5.98
#